data_AF-A0A935FRQ4-F1
#
_entry.id   AF-A0A935FRQ4-F1
#
_cell.length_a   1.000
_cell.length_b   1.000
_cell.length_c   1.000
_cell.angle_alpha   90.00
_cell.angle_beta   90.00
_cell.angle_gamma   90.00
#
_symmetry.space_group_name_H-M   'P 1'
#
loop_
_entity.id
_entity.type
_entity.pdbx_description
1 polymer ?
#
loop_
_entity_poly.entity_id
_entity_poly.type
_entity_poly.pdbx_seq_one_letter_code
_entity_poly.pdbx_strand_id
1 'polypeptide(L)'
;MTVHLGLDNASVSATVLTTVLLLVIIYVFGLIARLTSVTKAKEWFENNVLNYVPNYSKYNAKMTAKLQPGEDLRQPALVEMNDYSKPCFLVTTEKGRSTVFIPSTPDTDLGEVWVVDSKQLKK
;
A
#
# COMPACT_ATOMS: atom_id res chain seq x y z
N MET A 1 54.15 -40.86 -19.33
CA MET A 1 55.06 -40.32 -18.30
C MET A 1 54.34 -39.15 -17.66
N THR A 2 53.92 -39.36 -16.42
CA THR A 2 52.96 -38.57 -15.64
C THR A 2 53.58 -37.29 -15.08
N VAL A 3 52.95 -36.14 -15.33
CA VAL A 3 53.20 -34.89 -14.58
C VAL A 3 51.85 -34.36 -14.10
N HIS A 4 51.23 -35.08 -13.15
CA HIS A 4 50.20 -34.54 -12.27
C HIS A 4 50.92 -33.94 -11.05
N LEU A 5 51.46 -32.74 -11.20
CA LEU A 5 52.18 -32.02 -10.14
C LEU A 5 51.37 -30.77 -9.75
N GLY A 6 50.57 -30.92 -8.69
CA GLY A 6 50.26 -29.88 -7.70
C GLY A 6 49.32 -28.72 -8.09
N LEU A 7 49.09 -28.42 -9.38
CA LEU A 7 48.22 -27.29 -9.75
C LEU A 7 46.72 -27.58 -9.66
N ASP A 8 46.30 -28.83 -9.77
CA ASP A 8 44.87 -29.20 -9.76
C ASP A 8 44.25 -28.97 -8.36
N ASN A 9 45.00 -29.25 -7.30
CA ASN A 9 44.54 -29.09 -5.92
C ASN A 9 44.30 -27.62 -5.54
N ALA A 10 45.06 -26.69 -6.13
CA ALA A 10 44.93 -25.26 -5.87
C ALA A 10 43.72 -24.65 -6.61
N SER A 11 43.47 -25.06 -7.85
CA SER A 11 42.28 -24.64 -8.61
C SER A 11 41.00 -25.26 -8.07
N VAL A 12 41.04 -26.55 -7.69
CA VAL A 12 39.91 -27.25 -7.07
C VAL A 12 39.61 -26.64 -5.70
N SER A 13 40.60 -26.34 -4.87
CA SER A 13 40.36 -25.69 -3.57
C SER A 13 39.81 -24.26 -3.70
N ALA A 14 40.29 -23.46 -4.65
CA ALA A 14 39.73 -22.13 -4.93
C ALA A 14 38.28 -22.18 -5.44
N THR A 15 37.96 -23.16 -6.29
CA THR A 15 36.62 -23.35 -6.84
C THR A 15 35.65 -23.82 -5.75
N VAL A 16 36.09 -24.76 -4.91
CA VAL A 16 35.31 -25.24 -3.76
C VAL A 16 35.07 -24.09 -2.76
N LEU A 17 36.10 -23.30 -2.46
CA LEU A 17 35.97 -22.16 -1.55
C LEU A 17 34.99 -21.11 -2.08
N THR A 18 35.06 -20.80 -3.38
CA THR A 18 34.16 -19.83 -4.03
C THR A 18 32.73 -20.34 -4.05
N THR A 19 32.53 -21.63 -4.32
CA THR A 19 31.21 -22.27 -4.30
C THR A 19 30.62 -22.27 -2.90
N VAL A 20 31.41 -22.59 -1.87
CA VAL A 20 30.98 -22.53 -0.47
C VAL A 20 30.65 -21.09 -0.07
N LEU A 21 31.47 -20.12 -0.45
CA LEU A 21 31.20 -18.70 -0.18
C LEU A 21 29.87 -18.27 -0.81
N LEU A 22 29.64 -18.64 -2.08
CA LEU A 22 28.40 -18.33 -2.78
C LEU A 22 27.18 -18.99 -2.12
N LEU A 23 27.30 -20.25 -1.69
CA LEU A 23 26.25 -20.93 -0.93
C LEU A 23 25.98 -20.24 0.41
N VAL A 24 27.02 -19.82 1.13
CA VAL A 24 26.88 -19.07 2.39
C VAL A 24 26.16 -17.74 2.14
N ILE A 25 26.51 -17.01 1.08
CA ILE A 25 25.86 -15.75 0.73
C ILE A 25 24.37 -15.98 0.44
N ILE A 26 24.04 -16.95 -0.41
CA ILE A 26 22.64 -17.29 -0.74
C ILE A 26 21.89 -17.75 0.53
N TYR A 27 22.53 -18.52 1.39
CA TYR A 27 21.96 -18.97 2.66
C TYR A 27 21.70 -17.80 3.60
N VAL A 28 22.62 -16.83 3.70
CA VAL A 28 22.43 -15.62 4.50
C VAL A 28 21.29 -14.76 3.94
N PHE A 29 21.20 -14.57 2.62
CA PHE A 29 20.06 -13.88 2.01
C PHE A 29 18.73 -14.59 2.25
N GLY A 30 18.70 -15.92 2.12
CA GLY A 30 17.53 -16.74 2.44
C GLY A 30 17.16 -16.68 3.93
N LEU A 31 18.16 -16.65 4.82
CA LEU A 31 17.97 -16.52 6.26
C LEU A 31 17.46 -15.13 6.62
N ILE A 32 17.97 -14.05 6.00
CA ILE A 32 17.43 -12.68 6.15
C ILE A 32 15.97 -12.62 5.66
N ALA A 33 15.66 -13.27 4.54
CA ALA A 33 14.30 -13.38 3.99
C ALA A 33 13.35 -14.25 4.85
N ARG A 34 13.90 -15.15 5.68
CA ARG A 34 13.12 -15.99 6.60
C ARG A 34 13.02 -15.40 8.01
N LEU A 35 14.04 -14.67 8.46
CA LEU A 35 14.03 -13.88 9.71
C LEU A 35 13.13 -12.65 9.60
N THR A 36 12.62 -12.36 8.41
CA THR A 36 11.69 -11.28 8.18
C THR A 36 10.37 -11.59 8.89
N SER A 37 10.31 -11.16 10.16
CA SER A 37 9.32 -10.16 10.53
C SER A 37 9.38 -9.03 9.48
N VAL A 38 8.74 -9.24 8.32
CA VAL A 38 8.69 -8.32 7.15
C VAL A 38 8.38 -6.89 7.56
N THR A 39 7.63 -6.73 8.65
CA THR A 39 7.32 -5.46 9.27
C THR A 39 8.52 -4.73 9.87
N LYS A 40 9.40 -5.39 10.64
CA LYS A 40 10.52 -4.71 11.33
C LYS A 40 11.64 -4.29 10.37
N ALA A 41 11.93 -5.09 9.36
CA ALA A 41 12.92 -4.74 8.34
C ALA A 41 12.42 -3.57 7.46
N LYS A 42 11.11 -3.57 7.14
CA LYS A 42 10.45 -2.45 6.48
C LYS A 42 10.53 -1.19 7.33
N GLU A 43 10.19 -1.25 8.62
CA GLU A 43 10.27 -0.10 9.55
C GLU A 43 11.70 0.45 9.69
N TRP A 44 12.72 -0.41 9.73
CA TRP A 44 14.11 0.02 9.78
C TRP A 44 14.57 0.70 8.49
N PHE A 45 14.18 0.15 7.33
CA PHE A 45 14.45 0.76 6.03
C PHE A 45 13.68 2.08 5.84
N GLU A 46 12.43 2.14 6.33
CA GLU A 46 11.61 3.34 6.37
C GLU A 46 12.29 4.46 7.19
N ASN A 47 12.83 4.14 8.37
CA ASN A 47 13.50 5.11 9.22
C ASN A 47 14.90 5.52 8.75
N ASN A 48 15.67 4.62 8.14
CA ASN A 48 17.07 4.91 7.83
C ASN A 48 17.29 5.43 6.41
N VAL A 49 16.48 5.00 5.43
CA VAL A 49 16.65 5.37 4.00
C VAL A 49 15.58 6.36 3.55
N LEU A 50 14.36 6.22 4.04
CA LEU A 50 13.19 6.94 3.54
C LEU A 50 13.00 8.33 4.14
N ASN A 51 13.67 8.63 5.26
CA ASN A 51 13.83 10.00 5.75
C ASN A 51 14.56 10.91 4.75
N TYR A 52 15.31 10.35 3.81
CA TYR A 52 16.00 11.08 2.75
C TYR A 52 15.12 11.34 1.50
N VAL A 53 13.96 10.69 1.40
CA VAL A 53 13.02 10.87 0.29
C VAL A 53 11.78 11.61 0.79
N PRO A 54 11.80 12.96 0.78
CA PRO A 54 10.63 13.75 1.16
C PRO A 54 9.44 13.37 0.26
N ASN A 55 8.30 13.06 0.89
CA ASN A 55 7.01 12.62 0.30
C ASN A 55 6.75 11.11 0.09
N TYR A 56 7.71 10.19 0.30
CA TYR A 56 7.41 8.76 0.13
C TYR A 56 6.38 8.24 1.15
N SER A 57 6.46 8.70 2.40
CA SER A 57 5.49 8.37 3.45
C SER A 57 4.03 8.71 3.04
N LYS A 58 3.82 9.86 2.37
CA LYS A 58 2.50 10.26 1.87
C LYS A 58 2.01 9.34 0.74
N TYR A 59 2.90 8.89 -0.13
CA TYR A 59 2.56 7.97 -1.21
C TYR A 59 2.22 6.58 -0.69
N ASN A 60 2.99 6.07 0.28
CA ASN A 60 2.72 4.79 0.95
C ASN A 60 1.38 4.83 1.70
N ALA A 61 1.08 5.92 2.40
CA ALA A 61 -0.21 6.13 3.06
C ALA A 61 -1.38 6.17 2.05
N LYS A 62 -1.23 6.89 0.93
CA LYS A 62 -2.24 6.93 -0.14
C LYS A 62 -2.42 5.57 -0.81
N MET A 63 -1.35 4.83 -1.08
CA MET A 63 -1.43 3.47 -1.63
C MET A 63 -2.12 2.51 -0.66
N THR A 64 -1.77 2.57 0.62
CA THR A 64 -2.39 1.73 1.65
C THR A 64 -3.89 2.03 1.79
N ALA A 65 -4.27 3.30 1.78
CA ALA A 65 -5.68 3.72 1.79
C ALA A 65 -6.46 3.29 0.54
N LYS A 66 -5.80 3.16 -0.62
CA LYS A 66 -6.42 2.64 -1.85
C LYS A 66 -6.52 1.11 -1.87
N LEU A 67 -5.57 0.40 -1.24
CA LEU A 67 -5.51 -1.07 -1.22
C LEU A 67 -6.41 -1.67 -0.12
N GLN A 68 -6.61 -0.93 0.96
CA GLN A 68 -7.63 -1.19 1.97
C GLN A 68 -8.55 0.02 1.99
N PRO A 69 -9.50 0.13 1.03
CA PRO A 69 -10.58 1.09 1.21
C PRO A 69 -11.27 0.67 2.50
N GLY A 70 -11.06 1.43 3.57
CA GLY A 70 -11.83 1.25 4.79
C GLY A 70 -13.30 1.24 4.38
N GLU A 71 -14.10 0.32 4.94
CA GLU A 71 -15.53 0.27 4.64
C GLU A 71 -16.10 1.68 4.84
N ASP A 72 -16.50 2.31 3.74
CA ASP A 72 -17.12 3.61 3.80
C ASP A 72 -18.51 3.42 4.40
N LEU A 73 -18.63 3.68 5.70
CA LEU A 73 -19.87 3.52 6.47
C LEU A 73 -20.95 4.53 6.05
N ARG A 74 -20.63 5.48 5.16
CA ARG A 74 -21.60 6.45 4.63
C ARG A 74 -22.60 5.73 3.73
N GLN A 75 -23.88 5.82 4.06
CA GLN A 75 -24.93 5.21 3.25
C GLN A 75 -25.04 5.94 1.90
N PRO A 76 -24.95 5.23 0.75
CA PRO A 76 -25.23 5.83 -0.54
C PRO A 76 -26.70 6.24 -0.59
N ALA A 77 -26.97 7.40 -1.17
CA ALA A 77 -28.30 7.94 -1.36
C ALA A 77 -28.35 8.70 -2.70
N LEU A 78 -29.55 9.04 -3.13
CA LEU A 78 -29.81 9.81 -4.34
C LEU A 78 -30.57 11.07 -3.93
N VAL A 79 -30.02 12.23 -4.25
CA VAL A 79 -30.74 13.49 -4.11
C VAL A 79 -31.49 13.78 -5.41
N GLU A 80 -32.81 13.90 -5.32
CA GLU A 80 -33.66 14.35 -6.43
C GLU A 80 -33.73 15.86 -6.43
N MET A 81 -33.26 16.47 -7.52
CA MET A 81 -33.50 17.86 -7.84
C MET A 81 -34.51 17.93 -8.98
N ASN A 82 -35.18 19.08 -9.13
CA ASN A 82 -36.31 19.28 -10.03
C ASN A 82 -36.17 18.61 -11.42
N ASP A 83 -34.97 18.62 -12.00
CA ASP A 83 -34.73 18.16 -13.37
C ASP A 83 -33.67 17.03 -13.48
N TYR A 84 -33.06 16.62 -12.36
CA TYR A 84 -32.03 15.58 -12.36
C TYR A 84 -31.78 14.99 -10.98
N SER A 85 -31.31 13.76 -10.93
CA SER A 85 -30.90 13.08 -9.70
C SER A 85 -29.39 12.92 -9.65
N LYS A 86 -28.77 13.22 -8.50
CA LYS A 86 -27.33 13.07 -8.29
C LYS A 86 -27.03 12.03 -7.20
N PRO A 87 -26.03 11.16 -7.39
CA PRO A 87 -25.57 10.26 -6.34
C PRO A 87 -24.90 11.07 -5.23
N CYS A 88 -25.21 10.73 -3.99
CA CYS A 88 -24.65 11.38 -2.81
C CYS A 88 -24.46 10.38 -1.68
N PHE A 89 -23.74 10.79 -0.65
CA PHE A 89 -23.54 10.04 0.57
C PHE A 89 -24.26 10.73 1.72
N LEU A 90 -25.08 9.99 2.46
CA LEU A 90 -25.76 10.52 3.63
C LEU A 90 -24.77 10.70 4.78
N VAL A 91 -24.61 11.95 5.24
CA VAL A 91 -23.71 12.28 6.35
C VAL A 91 -24.48 12.29 7.67
N THR A 92 -25.60 13.01 7.72
CA THR A 92 -26.46 13.08 8.92
C THR A 92 -27.90 13.42 8.55
N THR A 93 -28.84 13.10 9.44
CA THR A 93 -30.25 13.47 9.33
C THR A 93 -30.71 14.08 10.65
N GLU A 94 -31.10 15.34 10.66
CA GLU A 94 -31.68 16.00 11.83
C GLU A 94 -33.00 16.68 11.49
N LYS A 95 -34.06 16.38 12.26
CA LYS A 95 -35.35 17.10 12.30
C LYS A 95 -35.93 17.45 10.91
N GLY A 96 -35.92 16.50 9.97
CA GLY A 96 -36.51 16.65 8.64
C GLY A 96 -35.60 17.27 7.57
N ARG A 97 -34.35 17.59 7.92
CA ARG A 97 -33.30 17.98 6.98
C ARG A 97 -32.18 16.95 6.99
N SER A 98 -31.67 16.65 5.80
CA SER A 98 -30.61 15.68 5.58
C SER A 98 -29.41 16.38 5.00
N THR A 99 -28.24 16.14 5.58
CA THR A 99 -26.97 16.64 5.04
C THR A 99 -26.36 15.54 4.19
N VAL A 100 -26.15 15.85 2.91
CA VAL A 100 -25.62 14.92 1.92
C VAL A 100 -24.30 15.44 1.37
N PHE A 101 -23.37 14.53 1.12
CA PHE A 101 -22.10 14.81 0.46
C PHE A 101 -22.17 14.35 -0.99
N ILE A 102 -21.93 15.25 -1.93
CA ILE A 102 -21.94 14.98 -3.37
C ILE A 102 -20.48 14.93 -3.84
N PRO A 103 -19.95 13.75 -4.21
CA PRO A 103 -18.58 13.63 -4.67
C PRO A 103 -18.40 14.30 -6.04
N SER A 104 -17.26 14.95 -6.24
CA SER A 104 -16.84 15.49 -7.53
C SER A 104 -16.08 14.42 -8.31
N THR A 105 -16.47 14.15 -9.55
CA THR A 105 -15.67 13.25 -10.40
C THR A 105 -14.37 13.93 -10.82
N PRO A 106 -13.22 13.22 -10.85
CA PRO A 106 -12.99 11.79 -10.62
C PRO A 106 -12.59 11.39 -9.17
N ASP A 107 -12.56 12.34 -8.23
CA ASP A 107 -12.06 12.12 -6.86
C ASP A 107 -13.22 12.05 -5.85
N THR A 108 -13.57 10.83 -5.42
CA THR A 108 -14.72 10.60 -4.52
C THR A 108 -14.55 11.18 -3.11
N ASP A 109 -13.35 11.61 -2.73
CA ASP A 109 -13.07 12.21 -1.42
C ASP A 109 -13.17 13.74 -1.44
N LEU A 110 -13.23 14.34 -2.63
CA LEU A 110 -13.44 15.76 -2.84
C LEU A 110 -14.86 15.99 -3.35
N GLY A 111 -15.59 16.93 -2.77
CA GLY A 111 -16.99 17.13 -3.10
C GLY A 111 -17.62 18.29 -2.36
N GLU A 112 -18.92 18.44 -2.54
CA GLU A 112 -19.72 19.50 -1.93
C GLU A 112 -20.66 18.92 -0.88
N VAL A 113 -20.93 19.67 0.18
CA VAL A 113 -21.88 19.29 1.24
C VAL A 113 -23.14 20.13 1.08
N TRP A 114 -24.28 19.48 0.88
CA TRP A 114 -25.56 20.12 0.66
C TRP A 114 -26.55 19.74 1.77
N VAL A 115 -27.40 20.68 2.16
CA VAL A 115 -28.49 20.44 3.12
C VAL A 115 -29.79 20.39 2.33
N VAL A 116 -30.42 19.22 2.30
CA VAL A 116 -31.65 18.96 1.54
C VAL A 116 -32.78 18.51 2.44
N ASP A 117 -34.03 18.73 2.03
CA ASP A 117 -35.18 18.21 2.76
C ASP A 117 -35.19 16.68 2.67
N SER A 118 -35.53 15.98 3.76
CA SER A 118 -35.58 14.52 3.78
C SER A 118 -36.55 13.93 2.74
N LYS A 119 -37.51 14.70 2.22
CA LYS A 119 -38.42 14.28 1.13
C LYS A 119 -37.74 14.17 -0.24
N GLN A 120 -36.63 14.86 -0.43
CA GLN A 120 -35.88 14.88 -1.70
C GLN A 120 -34.80 13.79 -1.77
N LEU A 121 -34.67 12.98 -0.71
CA LEU A 121 -33.67 11.93 -0.60
C LEU A 121 -34.31 10.56 -0.86
N LYS A 122 -33.75 9.80 -1.79
CA LYS A 122 -34.00 8.36 -1.95
C LYS A 122 -32.80 7.59 -1.41
N LYS A 123 -33.05 6.61 -0.54
CA LYS A 123 -32.03 5.74 0.06
C LYS A 123 -31.92 4.45 -0.72
#